data_AF-A0A8C7T8L0-F1
#
_entry.id   AF-A0A8C7T8L0-F1
#
_cell.length_a   1.000
_cell.length_b   1.000
_cell.length_c   1.000
_cell.angle_alpha   90.00
_cell.angle_beta   90.00
_cell.angle_gamma   90.00
#
_symmetry.space_group_name_H-M   'P 1'
#
loop_
_entity.id
_entity.type
_entity.pdbx_description
1 polymer ?
#
loop_
_entity_poly.entity_id
_entity_poly.type
_entity_poly.pdbx_seq_one_letter_code
_entity_poly.pdbx_strand_id
1 'polypeptide(L)'
;MKILHVEEHGVSLEEVHEVTRFHVKILHPKFSPIALILRLLSWNIDVHCELMLYLTVIKEKLIQRLYLFPSNPGQIQAVEQQEIKFQGSKRIPITRPERSFKLNSYFRLNIPCSTSITPPRIHLIHRDTTPSFFKVDMEITGIEMELIGDDERIVWKETVQKYEFITETHSTSAVLGSGGPAESSLTGSSEQQLRSVRTEFVKRVSGPVLDGLLDRLLQHTVINQEEMESVKVIAERAEKARDIIDMVLRKGTESCSRMINLLGKLDAYLCSQLQINSVGVPT
;
A
#
# COMPACT_ATOMS: atom_id res chain seq x y z
N MET A 1 -32.98 -24.32 26.62
CA MET A 1 -31.88 -23.39 26.29
C MET A 1 -31.71 -22.46 27.47
N LYS A 2 -30.47 -22.20 27.92
CA LYS A 2 -30.23 -21.25 29.01
C LYS A 2 -29.42 -20.07 28.45
N ILE A 3 -29.78 -18.86 28.85
CA ILE A 3 -29.04 -17.65 28.50
C ILE A 3 -28.22 -17.20 29.70
N LEU A 4 -27.10 -16.54 29.41
CA LEU A 4 -26.26 -15.96 30.44
C LEU A 4 -26.94 -14.70 31.00
N HIS A 5 -27.19 -14.66 32.30
CA HIS A 5 -27.74 -13.51 33.01
C HIS A 5 -26.69 -12.98 34.00
N VAL A 6 -26.43 -11.66 33.97
CA VAL A 6 -25.40 -11.03 34.81
C VAL A 6 -26.08 -10.32 35.97
N GLU A 7 -25.74 -10.74 37.19
CA GLU A 7 -26.29 -10.26 38.46
C GLU A 7 -25.23 -9.48 39.27
N GLU A 8 -25.65 -8.82 40.34
CA GLU A 8 -24.80 -7.91 41.14
C GLU A 8 -23.58 -8.59 41.77
N HIS A 9 -23.66 -9.91 41.93
CA HIS A 9 -22.63 -10.70 42.59
C HIS A 9 -22.14 -11.88 41.74
N GLY A 10 -22.41 -11.89 40.43
CA GLY A 10 -21.91 -12.96 39.55
C GLY A 10 -22.70 -13.16 38.26
N VAL A 11 -22.58 -14.37 37.71
CA VAL A 11 -23.24 -14.78 36.47
C VAL A 11 -24.13 -15.98 36.76
N SER A 12 -25.39 -15.89 36.40
CA SER A 12 -26.37 -16.98 36.48
C SER A 12 -26.82 -17.41 35.08
N LEU A 13 -27.45 -18.58 34.99
CA LEU A 13 -28.01 -19.09 33.74
C LEU A 13 -29.54 -19.07 33.86
N GLU A 14 -30.18 -18.22 33.07
CA GLU A 14 -31.63 -18.08 33.06
C GLU A 14 -32.25 -19.03 32.02
N GLU A 15 -33.32 -19.72 32.41
CA GLU A 15 -34.02 -20.65 31.54
C GLU A 15 -34.96 -19.92 30.59
N VAL A 16 -34.78 -20.16 29.29
CA VAL A 16 -35.58 -19.52 28.25
C VAL A 16 -36.92 -20.22 28.13
N HIS A 17 -38.00 -19.45 28.11
CA HIS A 17 -39.36 -19.98 27.96
C HIS A 17 -39.62 -20.61 26.58
N GLU A 18 -39.22 -19.92 25.51
CA GLU A 18 -39.41 -20.41 24.14
C GLU A 18 -38.23 -19.97 23.28
N VAL A 19 -37.69 -20.89 22.49
CA VAL A 19 -36.70 -20.58 21.44
C VAL A 19 -37.34 -20.87 20.10
N THR A 20 -37.54 -19.82 19.31
CA THR A 20 -37.93 -19.92 17.89
C THR A 20 -36.68 -19.87 17.01
N ARG A 21 -36.81 -20.14 15.71
CA ARG A 21 -35.64 -20.11 14.80
C ARG A 21 -34.96 -18.74 14.70
N PHE A 22 -35.64 -17.66 15.09
CA PHE A 22 -35.13 -16.29 14.96
C PHE A 22 -35.05 -15.51 16.29
N HIS A 23 -35.80 -15.92 17.31
CA HIS A 23 -35.89 -15.16 18.57
C HIS A 23 -36.07 -16.08 19.78
N VAL A 24 -35.60 -15.57 20.92
CA VAL A 24 -35.76 -16.14 22.26
C VAL A 24 -36.84 -15.33 22.98
N LYS A 25 -37.90 -15.98 23.47
CA LYS A 25 -38.92 -15.32 24.30
C LYS A 25 -38.60 -15.49 25.78
N ILE A 26 -38.53 -14.36 26.47
CA ILE A 26 -38.33 -14.26 27.92
C ILE A 26 -39.58 -13.55 28.46
N LEU A 27 -40.38 -14.24 29.28
CA LEU A 27 -41.65 -13.68 29.76
C LEU A 27 -41.45 -12.68 30.92
N HIS A 28 -40.40 -12.85 31.72
CA HIS A 28 -40.15 -12.04 32.92
C HIS A 28 -38.70 -11.59 33.00
N PRO A 29 -38.23 -10.76 32.06
CA PRO A 29 -36.83 -10.35 32.05
C PRO A 29 -36.53 -9.53 33.30
N LYS A 30 -35.53 -9.98 34.08
CA LYS A 30 -34.95 -9.19 35.16
C LYS A 30 -33.78 -8.42 34.58
N PHE A 31 -33.92 -7.11 34.44
CA PHE A 31 -32.82 -6.28 33.97
C PHE A 31 -32.07 -5.72 35.17
N SER A 32 -30.83 -6.18 35.36
CA SER A 32 -29.95 -5.60 36.36
C SER A 32 -29.50 -4.19 35.95
N PRO A 33 -29.52 -3.19 36.85
CA PRO A 33 -28.92 -1.87 36.58
C PRO A 33 -27.40 -1.94 36.32
N ILE A 34 -26.77 -3.09 36.58
CA ILE A 34 -25.39 -3.38 36.17
C ILE A 34 -25.22 -3.20 34.66
N ALA A 35 -26.21 -3.47 33.82
CA ALA A 35 -26.10 -3.20 32.39
C ALA A 35 -25.83 -1.70 32.11
N LEU A 36 -26.41 -0.79 32.91
CA LEU A 36 -26.13 0.65 32.84
C LEU A 36 -24.75 0.99 33.43
N ILE A 37 -24.33 0.31 34.50
CA ILE A 37 -23.00 0.49 35.12
C ILE A 37 -21.89 -0.04 34.21
N LEU A 38 -22.07 -1.20 33.59
CA LEU A 38 -21.21 -1.77 32.56
C LEU A 38 -21.11 -0.82 31.38
N ARG A 39 -22.21 -0.19 30.95
CA ARG A 39 -22.18 0.84 29.89
C ARG A 39 -21.31 2.05 30.28
N LEU A 40 -21.29 2.44 31.55
CA LEU A 40 -20.43 3.52 32.07
C LEU A 40 -18.96 3.08 32.25
N LEU A 41 -18.73 1.83 32.68
CA LEU A 41 -17.40 1.23 32.85
C LEU A 41 -16.77 0.76 31.53
N SER A 42 -17.57 0.64 30.46
CA SER A 42 -17.15 0.25 29.10
C SER A 42 -16.18 1.23 28.43
N TRP A 43 -15.82 2.32 29.12
CA TRP A 43 -14.87 3.31 28.63
C TRP A 43 -13.40 2.82 28.64
N ASN A 44 -13.07 1.79 29.44
CA ASN A 44 -11.71 1.23 29.53
C ASN A 44 -11.68 -0.26 29.18
N ILE A 45 -12.36 -0.65 28.09
CA ILE A 45 -12.28 -2.01 27.57
C ILE A 45 -11.25 -2.05 26.45
N ASP A 46 -10.29 -2.96 26.57
CA ASP A 46 -9.37 -3.28 25.50
C ASP A 46 -10.02 -4.29 24.54
N VAL A 47 -10.04 -3.94 23.25
CA VAL A 47 -10.64 -4.78 22.20
C VAL A 47 -9.60 -5.08 21.12
N HIS A 48 -9.60 -6.30 20.59
CA HIS A 48 -8.82 -6.58 19.39
C HIS A 48 -9.48 -5.90 18.18
N CYS A 49 -8.66 -5.29 17.34
CA CYS A 49 -9.12 -4.54 16.18
C CYS A 49 -8.63 -5.18 14.89
N GLU A 50 -9.41 -4.95 13.83
CA GLU A 50 -9.02 -5.23 12.45
C GLU A 50 -8.66 -3.92 11.76
N LEU A 51 -7.65 -3.97 10.89
CA LEU A 51 -7.35 -2.91 9.94
C LEU A 51 -7.58 -3.44 8.52
N MET A 52 -8.32 -2.69 7.71
CA MET A 52 -8.51 -3.01 6.29
C MET A 52 -8.12 -1.81 5.45
N LEU A 53 -7.13 -2.00 4.58
CA LEU A 53 -6.66 -0.97 3.64
C LEU A 53 -7.22 -1.24 2.25
N TYR A 54 -7.90 -0.25 1.69
CA TYR A 54 -8.37 -0.25 0.31
C TYR A 54 -7.73 0.89 -0.48
N LEU A 55 -7.55 0.63 -1.76
CA LEU A 55 -6.97 1.56 -2.73
C LEU A 55 -7.95 1.84 -3.85
N THR A 56 -8.05 3.08 -4.29
CA THR A 56 -8.71 3.42 -5.56
C THR A 56 -7.86 4.41 -6.34
N VAL A 57 -7.71 4.15 -7.63
CA VAL A 57 -7.03 5.05 -8.57
C VAL A 57 -8.08 5.80 -9.37
N ILE A 58 -8.09 7.13 -9.29
CA ILE A 58 -9.00 8.00 -10.04
C ILE A 58 -8.17 9.02 -10.81
N LYS A 59 -8.10 8.85 -12.13
CA LYS A 59 -7.21 9.64 -13.02
C LYS A 59 -5.76 9.52 -12.55
N GLU A 60 -5.15 10.64 -12.13
CA GLU A 60 -3.78 10.73 -11.63
C GLU A 60 -3.70 10.71 -10.09
N LYS A 61 -4.83 10.52 -9.40
CA LYS A 61 -4.90 10.53 -7.94
C LYS A 61 -5.10 9.14 -7.38
N LEU A 62 -4.36 8.85 -6.30
CA LEU A 62 -4.49 7.63 -5.53
C LEU A 62 -5.19 7.96 -4.21
N ILE A 63 -6.28 7.24 -3.94
CA ILE A 63 -7.11 7.41 -2.75
C ILE A 63 -7.02 6.12 -1.92
N GLN A 64 -6.46 6.21 -0.73
CA GLN A 64 -6.44 5.13 0.24
C GLN A 64 -7.58 5.28 1.25
N ARG A 65 -8.16 4.16 1.65
CA ARG A 65 -9.17 4.09 2.71
C ARG A 65 -8.74 3.05 3.72
N LEU A 66 -8.29 3.51 4.90
CA LEU A 66 -7.90 2.66 6.02
C LEU A 66 -9.03 2.61 7.04
N TYR A 67 -9.66 1.44 7.17
CA TYR A 67 -10.73 1.17 8.13
C TYR A 67 -10.14 0.64 9.44
N LEU A 68 -10.64 1.14 10.57
CA LEU A 68 -10.29 0.67 11.91
C LEU A 68 -11.57 0.33 12.69
N PHE A 69 -11.69 -0.90 13.16
CA PHE A 69 -12.88 -1.35 13.89
C PHE A 69 -12.60 -2.56 14.80
N PRO A 70 -13.45 -2.82 15.82
CA PRO A 70 -13.34 -4.04 16.62
C PRO A 70 -13.47 -5.29 15.77
N SER A 71 -12.58 -6.27 15.95
CA SER A 71 -12.53 -7.47 15.12
C SER A 71 -13.82 -8.28 15.27
N ASN A 72 -14.71 -8.16 14.29
CA ASN A 72 -15.91 -8.98 14.20
C ASN A 72 -16.30 -9.22 12.72
N PRO A 73 -16.90 -10.39 12.39
CA PRO A 73 -17.21 -10.74 11.00
C PRO A 73 -18.21 -9.80 10.31
N GLY A 74 -19.18 -9.26 11.06
CA GLY A 74 -20.20 -8.36 10.51
C GLY A 74 -19.63 -7.05 9.99
N GLN A 75 -18.64 -6.48 10.71
CA GLN A 75 -17.93 -5.27 10.32
C GLN A 75 -17.05 -5.52 9.09
N ILE A 76 -16.34 -6.66 9.02
CA ILE A 76 -15.56 -7.06 7.85
C ILE A 76 -16.46 -7.10 6.61
N GLN A 77 -17.62 -7.77 6.71
CA GLN A 77 -18.58 -7.86 5.61
C GLN A 77 -19.16 -6.49 5.24
N ALA A 78 -19.45 -5.62 6.21
CA ALA A 78 -19.95 -4.27 5.97
C ALA A 78 -18.93 -3.41 5.19
N VAL A 79 -17.64 -3.52 5.53
CA VAL A 79 -16.55 -2.84 4.81
C VAL A 79 -16.45 -3.38 3.38
N GLU A 80 -16.44 -4.70 3.20
CA GLU A 80 -16.38 -5.33 1.88
C GLU A 80 -17.56 -4.90 0.99
N GLN A 81 -18.79 -4.87 1.51
CA GLN A 81 -19.97 -4.40 0.79
C GLN A 81 -19.93 -2.91 0.46
N GLN A 82 -19.36 -2.09 1.34
CA GLN A 82 -19.16 -0.66 1.05
C GLN A 82 -18.16 -0.47 -0.08
N GLU A 83 -17.09 -1.26 -0.11
CA GLU A 83 -16.02 -1.12 -1.10
C GLU A 83 -16.42 -1.55 -2.51
N ILE A 84 -17.40 -2.47 -2.65
CA ILE A 84 -18.02 -2.80 -3.95
C ILE A 84 -18.60 -1.56 -4.65
N LYS A 85 -19.03 -0.54 -3.89
CA LYS A 85 -19.63 0.68 -4.45
C LYS A 85 -18.58 1.59 -5.11
N PHE A 86 -17.29 1.41 -4.81
CA PHE A 86 -16.21 2.19 -5.39
C PHE A 86 -15.57 1.42 -6.55
N GLN A 87 -15.78 1.89 -7.78
CA GLN A 87 -15.18 1.27 -8.97
C GLN A 87 -13.65 1.29 -8.89
N GLY A 88 -13.02 0.15 -9.17
CA GLY A 88 -11.56 0.01 -9.13
C GLY A 88 -10.98 -0.03 -7.72
N SER A 89 -11.81 -0.25 -6.69
CA SER A 89 -11.31 -0.43 -5.33
C SER A 89 -10.66 -1.80 -5.14
N LYS A 90 -9.43 -1.83 -4.62
CA LYS A 90 -8.67 -3.05 -4.35
C LYS A 90 -8.23 -3.11 -2.90
N ARG A 91 -8.45 -4.25 -2.25
CA ARG A 91 -7.95 -4.51 -0.89
C ARG A 91 -6.44 -4.78 -0.95
N ILE A 92 -5.70 -4.08 -0.10
CA ILE A 92 -4.27 -4.30 0.09
C ILE A 92 -4.10 -5.14 1.37
N PRO A 93 -3.32 -6.24 1.32
CA PRO A 93 -2.99 -6.98 2.51
C PRO A 93 -2.14 -6.10 3.43
N ILE A 94 -2.58 -5.97 4.68
CA ILE A 94 -1.82 -5.32 5.74
C ILE A 94 -1.83 -6.21 6.98
N THR A 95 -0.84 -6.02 7.84
CA THR A 95 -0.73 -6.71 9.11
C THR A 95 -1.85 -6.31 10.04
N ARG A 96 -2.35 -7.29 10.78
CA ARG A 96 -3.29 -7.03 11.88
C ARG A 96 -2.51 -6.45 13.06
N PRO A 97 -3.10 -5.50 13.80
CA PRO A 97 -2.52 -5.08 15.06
C PRO A 97 -2.38 -6.25 16.05
N GLU A 98 -1.19 -6.42 16.61
CA GLU A 98 -0.93 -7.48 17.62
C GLU A 98 -1.55 -7.15 18.98
N ARG A 99 -1.60 -5.86 19.33
CA ARG A 99 -2.12 -5.38 20.61
C ARG A 99 -3.59 -5.02 20.52
N SER A 100 -4.28 -5.12 21.65
CA SER A 100 -5.63 -4.59 21.82
C SER A 100 -5.62 -3.06 21.89
N PHE A 101 -6.75 -2.47 21.55
CA PHE A 101 -6.99 -1.03 21.51
C PHE A 101 -8.02 -0.67 22.56
N LYS A 102 -7.83 0.47 23.21
CA LYS A 102 -8.86 1.01 24.11
C LYS A 102 -10.07 1.45 23.31
N LEU A 103 -11.21 0.80 23.57
CA LEU A 103 -12.50 1.23 23.07
C LEU A 103 -12.82 2.64 23.56
N ASN A 104 -13.58 3.40 22.78
CA ASN A 104 -13.95 4.80 23.02
C ASN A 104 -12.76 5.79 23.03
N SER A 105 -11.61 5.40 22.47
CA SER A 105 -10.45 6.29 22.28
C SER A 105 -10.35 6.80 20.85
N TYR A 106 -9.66 7.92 20.63
CA TYR A 106 -9.36 8.44 19.31
C TYR A 106 -7.99 7.97 18.82
N PHE A 107 -7.91 7.87 17.50
CA PHE A 107 -6.70 7.50 16.79
C PHE A 107 -6.46 8.49 15.66
N ARG A 108 -5.20 8.77 15.37
CA ARG A 108 -4.77 9.53 14.19
C ARG A 108 -3.88 8.67 13.32
N LEU A 109 -4.00 8.86 12.02
CA LEU A 109 -3.12 8.23 11.04
C LEU A 109 -2.00 9.23 10.69
N ASN A 110 -0.77 8.77 10.76
CA ASN A 110 0.41 9.52 10.33
C ASN A 110 0.98 8.88 9.07
N ILE A 111 1.06 9.66 8.00
CA ILE A 111 1.66 9.27 6.74
C ILE A 111 2.52 10.45 6.26
N PRO A 112 3.86 10.36 6.33
CA PRO A 112 4.77 11.47 6.03
C PRO A 112 4.58 12.06 4.62
N CYS A 113 4.18 11.24 3.65
CA CYS A 113 4.01 11.65 2.25
C CYS A 113 2.55 11.98 1.87
N SER A 114 1.63 12.07 2.84
CA SER A 114 0.22 12.32 2.53
C SER A 114 -0.03 13.79 2.18
N THR A 115 -0.83 14.03 1.13
CA THR A 115 -1.28 15.38 0.78
C THR A 115 -2.45 15.80 1.65
N SER A 116 -3.30 14.84 2.04
CA SER A 116 -4.41 15.06 2.96
C SER A 116 -4.85 13.75 3.63
N ILE A 117 -5.22 13.83 4.91
CA ILE A 117 -5.85 12.75 5.68
C ILE A 117 -7.18 13.30 6.23
N THR A 118 -8.29 12.65 5.90
CA THR A 118 -9.63 13.05 6.35
C THR A 118 -10.43 11.84 6.83
N PRO A 119 -11.03 11.86 8.03
CA PRO A 119 -10.88 12.88 9.08
C PRO A 119 -9.47 12.86 9.71
N PRO A 120 -9.05 13.92 10.42
CA PRO A 120 -7.73 13.93 11.09
C PRO A 120 -7.63 12.93 12.25
N ARG A 121 -8.78 12.57 12.85
CA ARG A 121 -8.90 11.56 13.90
C ARG A 121 -10.16 10.72 13.72
N ILE A 122 -10.10 9.46 14.15
CA ILE A 122 -11.25 8.55 14.20
C ILE A 122 -11.48 8.11 15.63
N HIS A 123 -12.75 8.08 16.03
CA HIS A 123 -13.18 7.54 17.31
C HIS A 123 -13.46 6.04 17.16
N LEU A 124 -12.71 5.21 17.89
CA LEU A 124 -12.96 3.77 17.94
C LEU A 124 -14.14 3.49 18.86
N ILE A 125 -15.30 3.22 18.27
CA ILE A 125 -16.52 2.88 18.98
C ILE A 125 -17.13 1.61 18.43
N HIS A 126 -17.93 0.94 19.24
CA HIS A 126 -18.77 -0.14 18.75
C HIS A 126 -19.88 0.44 17.86
N ARG A 127 -19.99 -0.05 16.62
CA ARG A 127 -21.09 0.28 15.71
C ARG A 127 -21.71 -1.01 15.18
N ASP A 128 -23.01 -0.97 14.95
CA ASP A 128 -23.74 -2.03 14.23
C ASP A 128 -23.77 -1.78 12.71
N THR A 129 -23.10 -0.71 12.26
CA THR A 129 -23.06 -0.21 10.88
C THR A 129 -21.62 -0.01 10.41
N THR A 130 -21.42 0.39 9.14
CA THR A 130 -20.08 0.46 8.54
C THR A 130 -19.11 1.31 9.36
N PRO A 131 -17.88 0.82 9.59
CA PRO A 131 -16.95 1.49 10.47
C PRO A 131 -16.37 2.76 9.86
N SER A 132 -15.82 3.60 10.74
CA SER A 132 -15.13 4.82 10.34
C SER A 132 -13.80 4.46 9.66
N PHE A 133 -13.38 5.30 8.71
CA PHE A 133 -12.12 5.10 7.99
C PHE A 133 -11.42 6.41 7.69
N PHE A 134 -10.10 6.34 7.57
CA PHE A 134 -9.28 7.45 7.09
C PHE A 134 -9.28 7.40 5.58
N LYS A 135 -9.68 8.50 4.94
CA LYS A 135 -9.43 8.74 3.52
C LYS A 135 -8.13 9.51 3.38
N VAL A 136 -7.23 9.00 2.56
CA VAL A 136 -5.92 9.60 2.32
C VAL A 136 -5.74 9.85 0.83
N ASP A 137 -5.43 11.09 0.46
CA ASP A 137 -5.08 11.48 -0.90
C ASP A 137 -3.55 11.71 -0.99
N MET A 138 -2.87 11.10 -1.97
CA MET A 138 -1.39 11.14 -2.05
C MET A 138 -0.83 10.82 -3.45
N GLU A 139 0.45 11.15 -3.66
CA GLU A 139 1.24 10.79 -4.85
C GLU A 139 1.99 9.45 -4.67
N ILE A 140 2.09 8.67 -5.74
CA ILE A 140 2.43 7.22 -5.75
C ILE A 140 3.88 6.96 -5.28
N THR A 141 4.06 6.76 -3.98
CA THR A 141 5.34 6.37 -3.36
C THR A 141 5.13 5.22 -2.35
N GLY A 142 6.20 4.54 -1.94
CA GLY A 142 6.14 3.55 -0.86
C GLY A 142 5.85 4.25 0.46
N ILE A 143 4.93 3.72 1.26
CA ILE A 143 4.35 4.49 2.37
C ILE A 143 4.57 3.75 3.67
N GLU A 144 5.27 4.42 4.57
CA GLU A 144 5.22 4.16 6.00
C GLU A 144 3.93 4.76 6.56
N MET A 145 3.09 3.92 7.15
CA MET A 145 1.85 4.29 7.81
C MET A 145 1.96 3.98 9.29
N GLU A 146 1.62 4.95 10.13
CA GLU A 146 1.60 4.79 11.58
C GLU A 146 0.23 5.18 12.12
N LEU A 147 -0.38 4.28 12.89
CA LEU A 147 -1.58 4.57 13.65
C LEU A 147 -1.14 4.93 15.07
N ILE A 148 -1.59 6.10 15.54
CA ILE A 148 -1.17 6.69 16.82
C ILE A 148 -2.41 6.90 17.68
N GLY A 149 -2.36 6.38 18.92
CA GLY A 149 -3.43 6.57 19.91
C GLY A 149 -3.39 7.94 20.56
N ASP A 150 -4.43 8.26 21.34
CA ASP A 150 -4.51 9.52 22.10
C ASP A 150 -3.39 9.71 23.15
N ASP A 151 -2.73 8.63 23.56
CA ASP A 151 -1.56 8.66 24.43
C ASP A 151 -0.24 8.91 23.68
N GLU A 152 -0.34 9.27 22.39
CA GLU A 152 0.75 9.51 21.45
C GLU A 152 1.67 8.29 21.22
N ARG A 153 1.23 7.09 21.62
CA ARG A 153 1.94 5.85 21.31
C ARG A 153 1.57 5.36 19.92
N ILE A 154 2.58 4.88 19.19
CA ILE A 154 2.38 4.15 17.95
C ILE A 154 1.78 2.79 18.31
N VAL A 155 0.55 2.55 17.88
CA VAL A 155 -0.22 1.33 18.16
C VAL A 155 -0.18 0.35 16.98
N TRP A 156 0.13 0.84 15.79
CA TRP A 156 0.39 0.03 14.61
C TRP A 156 1.29 0.81 13.64
N LYS A 157 2.16 0.09 12.94
CA LYS A 157 3.10 0.66 11.98
C LYS A 157 3.36 -0.34 10.87
N GLU A 158 3.28 0.10 9.63
CA GLU A 158 3.54 -0.75 8.48
C GLU A 158 4.12 0.04 7.31
N THR A 159 4.99 -0.60 6.53
CA THR A 159 5.48 -0.05 5.28
C THR A 159 4.89 -0.84 4.13
N VAL A 160 4.03 -0.20 3.34
CA VAL A 160 3.43 -0.85 2.17
C VAL A 160 4.27 -0.53 0.94
N GLN A 161 4.77 -1.56 0.28
CA GLN A 161 5.71 -1.44 -0.84
C GLN A 161 5.01 -1.11 -2.17
N LYS A 162 5.67 -0.28 -2.99
CA LYS A 162 5.18 0.26 -4.27
C LYS A 162 4.72 -0.80 -5.30
N TYR A 163 5.29 -2.01 -5.24
CA TYR A 163 5.12 -3.04 -6.27
C TYR A 163 3.79 -3.79 -6.22
N GLU A 164 3.00 -3.66 -5.15
CA GLU A 164 1.66 -4.28 -5.07
C GLU A 164 0.55 -3.43 -5.70
N PHE A 165 0.81 -2.14 -5.96
CA PHE A 165 -0.22 -1.20 -6.42
C PHE A 165 -0.38 -1.11 -7.95
N ILE A 166 0.62 -1.53 -8.72
CA ILE A 166 0.74 -1.25 -10.17
C ILE A 166 0.47 -2.50 -11.04
N THR A 167 0.31 -3.69 -10.45
CA THR A 167 0.33 -4.95 -11.21
C THR A 167 -0.88 -5.20 -12.14
N GLU A 168 -1.93 -4.38 -12.11
CA GLU A 168 -3.16 -4.72 -12.85
C GLU A 168 -3.70 -3.64 -13.81
N THR A 169 -3.08 -2.47 -13.94
CA THR A 169 -3.53 -1.50 -14.97
C THR A 169 -3.13 -1.87 -16.40
N HIS A 170 -2.37 -2.96 -16.62
CA HIS A 170 -2.05 -3.45 -17.98
C HIS A 170 -2.18 -4.96 -18.20
N SER A 171 -2.90 -5.69 -17.33
CA SER A 171 -2.97 -7.15 -17.41
C SER A 171 -4.26 -7.63 -18.08
N THR A 172 -4.28 -7.58 -19.42
CA THR A 172 -5.08 -8.53 -20.23
C THR A 172 -4.12 -9.29 -21.13
N SER A 173 -3.61 -10.42 -20.64
CA SER A 173 -3.58 -11.70 -21.38
C SER A 173 -2.77 -12.71 -20.56
N ALA A 174 -3.44 -13.78 -20.17
CA ALA A 174 -2.83 -14.98 -19.62
C ALA A 174 -1.80 -15.58 -20.61
N VAL A 175 -0.80 -16.29 -20.08
CA VAL A 175 -0.51 -17.72 -20.33
C VAL A 175 0.89 -18.06 -19.78
N LEU A 176 0.88 -19.00 -18.82
CA LEU A 176 1.88 -20.03 -18.45
C LEU A 176 3.29 -19.64 -17.94
N GLY A 177 3.58 -20.10 -16.72
CA GLY A 177 4.66 -21.08 -16.53
C GLY A 177 5.75 -20.81 -15.48
N SER A 178 5.53 -21.35 -14.27
CA SER A 178 6.47 -22.16 -13.46
C SER A 178 7.85 -21.61 -13.01
N GLY A 179 8.07 -21.65 -11.68
CA GLY A 179 9.32 -22.12 -11.06
C GLY A 179 10.13 -21.09 -10.27
N GLY A 180 10.18 -21.22 -8.94
CA GLY A 180 11.23 -20.60 -8.09
C GLY A 180 12.61 -21.26 -8.30
N PRO A 181 13.68 -20.93 -7.52
CA PRO A 181 13.65 -20.39 -6.15
C PRO A 181 14.69 -19.27 -5.83
N ALA A 182 14.53 -18.69 -4.64
CA ALA A 182 15.54 -18.19 -3.69
C ALA A 182 16.62 -17.15 -4.09
N GLU A 183 16.76 -16.17 -3.18
CA GLU A 183 18.00 -15.43 -2.84
C GLU A 183 18.55 -14.39 -3.81
N SER A 184 18.39 -13.11 -3.45
CA SER A 184 19.50 -12.36 -2.85
C SER A 184 19.06 -10.93 -2.53
N SER A 185 19.07 -10.62 -1.24
CA SER A 185 19.22 -9.27 -0.74
C SER A 185 20.40 -8.61 -1.44
N LEU A 186 20.16 -7.47 -2.10
CA LEU A 186 21.07 -6.37 -2.40
C LEU A 186 20.35 -5.48 -3.43
N THR A 187 19.55 -4.52 -2.96
CA THR A 187 19.19 -3.35 -3.78
C THR A 187 20.47 -2.52 -3.98
N GLY A 188 21.31 -2.98 -4.91
CA GLY A 188 22.52 -2.30 -5.32
C GLY A 188 22.20 -0.91 -5.87
N SER A 189 23.15 0.02 -5.72
CA SER A 189 23.08 1.37 -6.31
C SER A 189 22.64 1.33 -7.78
N SER A 190 21.99 2.38 -8.30
CA SER A 190 21.60 2.50 -9.72
C SER A 190 22.78 2.25 -10.68
N GLU A 191 24.00 2.55 -10.25
CA GLU A 191 25.22 2.21 -11.01
C GLU A 191 25.40 0.68 -11.14
N GLN A 192 25.16 -0.06 -10.06
CA GLN A 192 25.27 -1.52 -10.01
C GLN A 192 24.20 -2.19 -10.87
N GLN A 193 23.00 -1.60 -10.92
CA GLN A 193 21.93 -2.03 -11.83
C GLN A 193 22.30 -1.80 -13.30
N LEU A 194 22.85 -0.64 -13.67
CA LEU A 194 23.28 -0.41 -15.05
C LEU A 194 24.47 -1.30 -15.44
N ARG A 195 25.39 -1.56 -14.51
CA ARG A 195 26.51 -2.50 -14.75
C ARG A 195 26.02 -3.92 -15.01
N SER A 196 25.03 -4.40 -14.26
CA SER A 196 24.52 -5.77 -14.43
C SER A 196 23.76 -5.96 -15.74
N VAL A 197 23.05 -4.94 -16.21
CA VAL A 197 22.22 -5.01 -17.43
C VAL A 197 22.93 -4.54 -18.69
N ARG A 198 24.16 -4.02 -18.58
CA ARG A 198 24.92 -3.42 -19.69
C ARG A 198 24.92 -4.26 -20.96
N THR A 199 25.21 -5.55 -20.84
CA THR A 199 25.29 -6.46 -22.00
C THR A 199 23.93 -6.65 -22.67
N GLU A 200 22.87 -6.85 -21.88
CA GLU A 200 21.52 -7.04 -22.41
C GLU A 200 20.95 -5.73 -22.97
N PHE A 201 21.26 -4.59 -22.37
CA PHE A 201 20.90 -3.27 -22.90
C PHE A 201 21.46 -3.09 -24.31
N VAL A 202 22.76 -3.32 -24.49
CA VAL A 202 23.43 -3.22 -25.80
C VAL A 202 22.84 -4.17 -26.82
N LYS A 203 22.43 -5.36 -26.40
CA LYS A 203 21.84 -6.37 -27.29
C LYS A 203 20.42 -6.00 -27.74
N ARG A 204 19.59 -5.47 -26.83
CA ARG A 204 18.14 -5.35 -27.03
C ARG A 204 17.64 -3.95 -27.39
N VAL A 205 18.39 -2.90 -27.04
CA VAL A 205 17.95 -1.52 -27.28
C VAL A 205 17.84 -1.21 -28.77
N SER A 206 16.72 -0.63 -29.20
CA SER A 206 16.52 -0.25 -30.60
C SER A 206 17.19 1.08 -30.92
N GLY A 207 17.53 1.30 -32.20
CA GLY A 207 18.13 2.57 -32.66
C GLY A 207 17.32 3.81 -32.28
N PRO A 208 15.98 3.84 -32.52
CA PRO A 208 15.15 4.98 -32.15
C PRO A 208 15.13 5.27 -30.63
N VAL A 209 15.17 4.22 -29.80
CA VAL A 209 15.24 4.37 -28.34
C VAL A 209 16.61 4.92 -27.91
N LEU A 210 17.70 4.52 -28.57
CA LEU A 210 19.03 5.10 -28.31
C LEU A 210 19.10 6.58 -28.67
N ASP A 211 18.56 6.97 -29.82
CA ASP A 211 18.55 8.36 -30.26
C ASP A 211 17.71 9.22 -29.31
N GLY A 212 16.50 8.76 -28.98
CA GLY A 212 15.64 9.45 -28.01
C GLY A 212 16.24 9.48 -26.59
N LEU A 213 17.00 8.45 -26.20
CA LEU A 213 17.70 8.43 -24.92
C LEU A 213 18.83 9.45 -24.89
N LEU A 214 19.62 9.51 -25.95
CA LEU A 214 20.72 10.46 -26.09
C LEU A 214 20.23 11.91 -26.04
N ASP A 215 19.15 12.24 -26.76
CA ASP A 215 18.53 13.57 -26.75
C ASP A 215 18.05 13.97 -25.35
N ARG A 216 17.42 13.03 -24.62
CA ARG A 216 16.93 13.30 -23.25
C ARG A 216 18.08 13.40 -22.24
N LEU A 217 19.17 12.66 -22.43
CA LEU A 217 20.35 12.78 -21.58
C LEU A 217 21.00 14.17 -21.73
N LEU A 218 21.03 14.73 -22.94
CA LEU A 218 21.47 16.11 -23.16
C LEU A 218 20.50 17.10 -22.51
N GLN A 219 19.18 16.93 -22.75
CA GLN A 219 18.15 17.83 -22.21
C GLN A 219 18.19 17.93 -20.68
N HIS A 220 18.45 16.81 -20.00
CA HIS A 220 18.57 16.75 -18.54
C HIS A 220 19.99 17.00 -18.04
N THR A 221 20.88 17.55 -18.89
CA THR A 221 22.28 17.92 -18.56
C THR A 221 23.13 16.79 -18.00
N VAL A 222 22.77 15.54 -18.30
CA VAL A 222 23.57 14.36 -17.91
C VAL A 222 24.82 14.27 -18.78
N ILE A 223 24.71 14.62 -20.06
CA ILE A 223 25.82 14.70 -21.01
C ILE A 223 25.90 16.12 -21.57
N ASN A 224 27.09 16.53 -22.02
CA ASN A 224 27.28 17.82 -22.69
C ASN A 224 27.13 17.71 -24.23
N GLN A 225 27.14 18.85 -24.91
CA GLN A 225 26.95 18.92 -26.36
C GLN A 225 28.06 18.19 -27.15
N GLU A 226 29.32 18.30 -26.71
CA GLU A 226 30.46 17.65 -27.36
C GLU A 226 30.39 16.11 -27.22
N GLU A 227 30.02 15.63 -26.03
CA GLU A 227 29.78 14.21 -25.73
C GLU A 227 28.64 13.67 -26.61
N MET A 228 27.55 14.41 -26.76
CA MET A 228 26.45 14.01 -27.65
C MET A 228 26.89 13.92 -29.11
N GLU A 229 27.65 14.91 -29.60
CA GLU A 229 28.12 14.95 -30.98
C GLU A 229 29.08 13.79 -31.28
N SER A 230 29.99 13.46 -30.35
CA SER A 230 30.89 12.31 -30.49
C SER A 230 30.13 10.98 -30.64
N VAL A 231 29.09 10.76 -29.83
CA VAL A 231 28.28 9.53 -29.85
C VAL A 231 27.38 9.47 -31.08
N LYS A 232 26.91 10.61 -31.59
CA LYS A 232 26.02 10.67 -32.76
C LYS A 232 26.70 10.22 -34.06
N VAL A 233 28.03 10.35 -34.14
CA VAL A 233 28.83 9.91 -35.30
C VAL A 233 28.97 8.39 -35.38
N ILE A 234 28.70 7.66 -34.29
CA ILE A 234 28.81 6.20 -34.25
C ILE A 234 27.68 5.55 -35.06
N ALA A 235 28.04 4.91 -36.17
CA ALA A 235 27.08 4.26 -37.07
C ALA A 235 26.55 2.92 -36.53
N GLU A 236 27.37 2.17 -35.80
CA GLU A 236 26.96 0.88 -35.26
C GLU A 236 26.11 1.03 -33.98
N ARG A 237 24.86 0.58 -34.04
CA ARG A 237 23.91 0.63 -32.91
C ARG A 237 24.48 0.05 -31.61
N ALA A 238 25.18 -1.08 -31.69
CA ALA A 238 25.70 -1.77 -30.51
C ALA A 238 26.90 -1.03 -29.87
N GLU A 239 27.78 -0.46 -30.70
CA GLU A 239 28.86 0.41 -30.23
C GLU A 239 28.30 1.69 -29.61
N LYS A 240 27.34 2.32 -30.29
CA LYS A 240 26.63 3.51 -29.79
C LYS A 240 25.97 3.26 -28.43
N ALA A 241 25.31 2.11 -28.26
CA ALA A 241 24.71 1.73 -26.99
C ALA A 241 25.74 1.55 -25.87
N ARG A 242 26.91 0.98 -26.19
CA ARG A 242 28.01 0.80 -25.22
C ARG A 242 28.57 2.14 -24.78
N ASP A 243 28.80 3.06 -25.70
CA ASP A 243 29.35 4.36 -25.38
C ASP A 243 28.38 5.19 -24.52
N ILE A 244 27.07 5.14 -24.80
CA ILE A 244 26.06 5.83 -23.98
C ILE A 244 26.05 5.32 -22.54
N ILE A 245 26.00 4.00 -22.34
CA ILE A 245 25.92 3.45 -20.99
C ILE A 245 27.23 3.61 -20.22
N ASP A 246 28.39 3.46 -20.87
CA ASP A 246 29.69 3.64 -20.23
C ASP A 246 29.95 5.10 -19.85
N MET A 247 29.50 6.03 -20.68
CA MET A 247 29.56 7.46 -20.38
C MET A 247 28.73 7.80 -19.14
N VAL A 248 27.50 7.29 -19.05
CA VAL A 248 26.63 7.52 -17.89
C VAL A 248 27.22 6.86 -16.62
N LEU A 249 27.77 5.65 -16.73
CA LEU A 249 28.43 4.96 -15.62
C LEU A 249 29.63 5.76 -15.08
N ARG A 250 30.42 6.39 -15.95
CA ARG A 250 31.56 7.25 -15.55
C ARG A 250 31.15 8.50 -14.78
N LYS A 251 29.92 8.99 -14.98
CA LYS A 251 29.38 10.18 -14.30
C LYS A 251 28.74 9.88 -12.94
N GLY A 252 28.65 8.61 -12.57
CA GLY A 252 28.25 8.18 -11.22
C GLY A 252 26.75 7.95 -11.01
N THR A 253 26.40 7.56 -9.79
CA THR A 253 25.08 6.98 -9.43
C THR A 253 23.88 7.86 -9.78
N GLU A 254 23.96 9.19 -9.61
CA GLU A 254 22.87 10.12 -9.96
C GLU A 254 22.58 10.12 -11.47
N SER A 255 23.62 10.10 -12.29
CA SER A 255 23.51 10.03 -13.75
C SER A 255 22.93 8.68 -14.18
N CYS A 256 23.34 7.59 -13.52
CA CYS A 256 22.79 6.26 -13.74
C CYS A 256 21.29 6.20 -13.42
N SER A 257 20.88 6.75 -12.29
CA SER A 257 19.46 6.83 -11.90
C SER A 257 18.64 7.61 -12.92
N ARG A 258 19.15 8.77 -13.39
CA ARG A 258 18.49 9.56 -14.43
C ARG A 258 18.34 8.79 -15.73
N MET A 259 19.39 8.12 -16.22
CA MET A 259 19.32 7.30 -17.43
C MET A 259 18.27 6.18 -17.29
N ILE A 260 18.21 5.49 -16.15
CA ILE A 260 17.21 4.46 -15.88
C ILE A 260 15.79 5.03 -15.99
N ASN A 261 15.53 6.18 -15.35
CA ASN A 261 14.22 6.83 -15.40
C ASN A 261 13.84 7.26 -16.83
N LEU A 262 14.80 7.80 -17.60
CA LEU A 262 14.58 8.21 -18.98
C LEU A 262 14.32 7.01 -19.89
N LEU A 263 15.05 5.91 -19.70
CA LEU A 263 14.83 4.66 -20.42
C LEU A 263 13.44 4.10 -20.11
N GLY A 264 12.99 4.15 -18.86
CA GLY A 264 11.64 3.74 -18.47
C GLY A 264 10.53 4.57 -19.13
N LYS A 265 10.76 5.87 -19.32
CA LYS A 265 9.82 6.77 -20.04
C LYS A 265 9.82 6.50 -21.56
N LEU A 266 10.94 6.10 -22.13
CA LEU A 266 11.08 5.86 -23.58
C LEU A 266 10.60 4.46 -23.98
N ASP A 267 10.95 3.45 -23.20
CA ASP A 267 10.63 2.05 -23.49
C ASP A 267 10.53 1.26 -22.18
N ALA A 268 9.33 1.26 -21.60
CA ALA A 268 9.02 0.51 -20.39
C ALA A 268 9.14 -1.01 -20.59
N TYR A 269 8.90 -1.50 -21.82
CA TYR A 269 9.03 -2.92 -22.14
C TYR A 269 10.49 -3.36 -22.08
N LEU A 270 11.40 -2.58 -22.64
CA LEU A 270 12.83 -2.81 -22.54
C LEU A 270 13.31 -2.78 -21.08
N CYS A 271 12.84 -1.84 -20.26
CA CYS A 271 13.19 -1.81 -18.82
C CYS A 271 12.72 -3.06 -18.07
N SER A 272 11.51 -3.54 -18.36
CA SER A 272 10.99 -4.79 -17.79
C SER A 272 11.84 -6.00 -18.21
N GLN A 273 12.25 -6.05 -19.47
CA GLN A 273 13.11 -7.11 -20.00
C GLN A 273 14.52 -7.10 -19.39
N LEU A 274 15.03 -5.91 -19.08
CA LEU A 274 16.33 -5.71 -18.43
C LEU A 274 16.27 -5.82 -16.91
N GLN A 275 15.08 -5.98 -16.31
CA GLN A 275 14.88 -6.03 -14.85
C GLN A 275 15.43 -4.78 -14.11
N ILE A 276 15.33 -3.62 -14.74
CA ILE A 276 15.84 -2.36 -14.18
C ILE A 276 14.74 -1.69 -13.35
N ASN A 277 15.00 -1.47 -12.06
CA ASN A 277 14.09 -0.72 -11.19
C ASN A 277 14.33 0.78 -11.35
N SER A 278 13.33 1.55 -11.81
CA SER A 278 13.44 3.00 -11.90
C SER A 278 13.42 3.64 -10.51
N VAL A 279 14.58 4.11 -10.06
CA VAL A 279 14.70 4.93 -8.85
C VAL A 279 14.16 6.31 -9.18
N GLY A 280 12.90 6.57 -8.89
CA GLY A 280 12.26 7.85 -9.22
C GLY A 280 13.04 9.02 -8.65
N VAL A 281 13.82 9.70 -9.50
CA VAL A 281 14.42 11.00 -9.20
C VAL A 281 13.63 12.02 -10.01
N PRO A 282 13.01 13.02 -9.36
CA PRO A 282 12.32 14.09 -10.07
C PRO A 282 13.31 14.81 -10.99
N THR A 283 12.96 14.86 -12.27
CA THR A 283 13.67 15.63 -13.31
C THR A 283 13.41 17.10 -13.18
#